data_AF-A0A2Z6EXB8-F1
#
_entry.id   AF-A0A2Z6EXB8-F1
#
_cell.length_a   1.000
_cell.length_b   1.000
_cell.length_c   1.000
_cell.angle_alpha   90.00
_cell.angle_beta   90.00
_cell.angle_gamma   90.00
#
_symmetry.space_group_name_H-M   'P 1'
#
loop_
_entity.id
_entity.type
_entity.pdbx_description
1 polymer ?
#
loop_
_entity_poly.entity_id
_entity_poly.type
_entity_poly.pdbx_seq_one_letter_code
_entity_poly.pdbx_strand_id
1 'polypeptide(L)'
;MNITIRHEQAADIATITRLTESAFRSEPHASHTEQFIVNALRHYDQLTISLVAVAGDAIVGHVARYPFVGRNWMVRPWANLRTA
;
A
#
# COMPACT_ATOMS: atom_id res chain seq x y z
N MET A 1 16.95 16.09 -9.63
CA MET A 1 16.18 15.50 -8.51
C MET A 1 16.82 14.18 -8.14
N ASN A 2 17.22 14.00 -6.88
CA ASN A 2 17.76 12.73 -6.41
C ASN A 2 16.65 11.96 -5.70
N ILE A 3 16.28 10.79 -6.22
CA ILE A 3 15.27 9.92 -5.62
C ILE A 3 15.99 8.73 -5.00
N THR A 4 15.73 8.48 -3.72
CA THR A 4 16.23 7.30 -3.01
C THR A 4 15.07 6.34 -2.78
N ILE A 5 15.27 5.07 -3.14
CA ILE A 5 14.32 3.99 -2.85
C ILE A 5 14.80 3.25 -1.62
N ARG A 6 13.93 3.08 -0.63
CA ARG A 6 14.21 2.30 0.58
C ARG A 6 12.98 1.51 1.03
N HIS A 7 13.19 0.55 1.90
CA HIS A 7 12.09 -0.07 2.63
C HIS A 7 11.32 0.96 3.46
N GLU A 8 10.01 0.75 3.56
CA GLU A 8 9.19 1.56 4.48
C GLU A 8 9.62 1.35 5.93
N GLN A 9 9.38 2.35 6.75
CA GLN A 9 9.54 2.31 8.20
C GLN A 9 8.20 2.58 8.88
N ALA A 10 8.07 2.20 10.15
CA ALA A 10 6.85 2.43 10.91
C ALA A 10 6.43 3.91 10.94
N ALA A 11 7.39 4.83 10.96
CA ALA A 11 7.14 6.28 10.91
C ALA A 11 6.53 6.74 9.57
N ASP A 12 6.76 6.00 8.48
CA ASP A 12 6.26 6.36 7.14
C ASP A 12 4.78 6.00 6.95
N ILE A 13 4.20 5.13 7.79
CA ILE A 13 2.86 4.54 7.59
C ILE A 13 1.78 5.61 7.41
N ALA A 14 1.80 6.66 8.24
CA ALA A 14 0.82 7.74 8.15
C ALA A 14 0.97 8.53 6.83
N THR A 15 2.21 8.77 6.40
CA THR A 15 2.53 9.47 5.15
C THR A 15 2.13 8.63 3.94
N ILE A 16 2.44 7.33 3.94
CA ILE A 16 2.03 6.38 2.90
C ILE A 16 0.51 6.32 2.80
N THR A 17 -0.21 6.24 3.92
CA THR A 17 -1.68 6.21 3.94
C THR A 17 -2.28 7.42 3.23
N ARG A 18 -1.80 8.63 3.58
CA ARG A 18 -2.26 9.88 2.94
C ARG A 18 -1.84 9.97 1.48
N LEU A 19 -0.64 9.52 1.15
CA LEU A 19 -0.13 9.49 -0.21
C LEU A 19 -0.99 8.59 -1.09
N THR A 20 -1.27 7.36 -0.65
CA THR A 20 -2.14 6.41 -1.34
C THR A 20 -3.54 6.96 -1.51
N GLU A 21 -4.14 7.52 -0.45
CA GLU A 21 -5.48 8.15 -0.54
C GLU A 21 -5.49 9.29 -1.56
N SER A 22 -4.47 10.16 -1.53
CA SER A 22 -4.36 11.30 -2.46
C SER A 22 -4.17 10.86 -3.91
N ALA A 23 -3.40 9.80 -4.15
CA ALA A 23 -3.13 9.27 -5.48
C ALA A 23 -4.38 8.67 -6.14
N PHE A 24 -5.27 8.05 -5.34
CA PHE A 24 -6.50 7.42 -5.83
C PHE A 24 -7.74 8.31 -5.71
N ARG A 25 -7.63 9.51 -5.13
CA ARG A 25 -8.77 10.41 -4.89
C ARG A 25 -9.54 10.80 -6.16
N SER A 26 -8.83 11.00 -7.26
CA SER A 26 -9.42 11.49 -8.52
C SER A 26 -9.49 10.41 -9.61
N GLU A 27 -9.16 9.16 -9.27
CA GLU A 27 -9.05 8.09 -10.25
C GLU A 27 -10.44 7.46 -10.49
N PRO A 28 -10.98 7.48 -11.73
CA PRO A 28 -12.35 7.02 -12.02
C PRO A 28 -12.64 5.57 -11.65
N HIS A 29 -11.60 4.74 -11.54
CA HIS A 29 -11.69 3.32 -11.21
C HIS A 29 -11.20 3.00 -9.79
N ALA A 30 -10.89 4.00 -8.97
CA ALA A 30 -10.53 3.79 -7.57
C ALA A 30 -11.71 3.25 -6.78
N SER A 31 -11.41 2.37 -5.82
CA SER A 31 -12.37 1.99 -4.78
C SER A 31 -12.27 2.89 -3.54
N HIS A 32 -11.28 3.79 -3.49
CA HIS A 32 -10.95 4.67 -2.35
C HIS A 32 -10.68 3.91 -1.04
N THR A 33 -10.33 2.62 -1.16
CA THR A 33 -9.98 1.72 -0.06
C THR A 33 -8.53 1.27 -0.12
N GLU A 34 -7.76 1.75 -1.09
CA GLU A 34 -6.39 1.31 -1.37
C GLU A 34 -5.48 1.52 -0.15
N GLN A 35 -5.64 2.64 0.56
CA GLN A 35 -4.92 2.93 1.80
C GLN A 35 -5.26 1.94 2.92
N PHE A 36 -6.51 1.45 2.98
CA PHE A 36 -6.93 0.44 3.96
C PHE A 36 -6.41 -0.94 3.60
N ILE A 37 -6.41 -1.28 2.31
CA ILE A 37 -5.84 -2.54 1.80
C ILE A 37 -4.35 -2.63 2.16
N VAL A 38 -3.57 -1.58 1.92
CA VAL A 38 -2.14 -1.52 2.28
C VAL A 38 -1.96 -1.68 3.79
N ASN A 39 -2.75 -0.98 4.61
CA ASN A 39 -2.64 -1.06 6.06
C ASN A 39 -3.00 -2.43 6.61
N ALA A 40 -4.05 -3.05 6.08
CA ALA A 40 -4.44 -4.39 6.50
C ALA A 40 -3.41 -5.45 6.07
N LEU A 41 -2.87 -5.37 4.86
CA LEU A 41 -1.79 -6.27 4.42
C LEU A 41 -0.55 -6.15 5.33
N ARG A 42 -0.20 -4.93 5.75
CA ARG A 42 0.86 -4.69 6.74
C ARG A 42 0.54 -5.29 8.10
N HIS A 43 -0.69 -5.09 8.59
CA HIS A 43 -1.13 -5.63 9.89
C HIS A 43 -1.07 -7.17 9.92
N TYR A 44 -1.41 -7.83 8.81
CA TYR A 44 -1.34 -9.29 8.71
C TYR A 44 0.04 -9.83 8.32
N ASP A 45 1.09 -9.00 8.29
CA ASP A 45 2.45 -9.37 7.85
C ASP A 45 2.48 -10.04 6.45
N GLN A 46 1.50 -9.69 5.61
CA GLN A 46 1.38 -10.21 4.23
C GLN A 46 2.04 -9.28 3.20
N LEU A 47 2.60 -8.16 3.63
CA LEU A 47 3.24 -7.17 2.77
C LEU A 47 4.71 -7.55 2.50
N THR A 48 4.95 -8.55 1.64
CA THR A 48 6.30 -9.09 1.36
C THR A 48 7.28 -8.04 0.83
N ILE A 49 6.82 -7.08 0.04
CA ILE A 49 7.65 -5.95 -0.42
C ILE A 49 6.87 -4.68 -0.14
N SER A 50 7.53 -3.74 0.54
CA SER A 50 7.04 -2.38 0.70
C SER A 50 8.20 -1.40 0.58
N LEU A 51 8.15 -0.58 -0.47
CA LEU A 51 9.20 0.38 -0.80
C LEU A 51 8.59 1.78 -0.92
N VAL A 52 9.36 2.76 -0.46
CA VAL A 52 9.05 4.18 -0.61
C VAL A 52 10.08 4.85 -1.50
N ALA A 53 9.61 5.76 -2.35
CA ALA A 53 10.45 6.68 -3.09
C ALA A 53 10.52 7.99 -2.32
N VAL A 54 11.74 8.40 -1.95
CA VAL A 54 12.01 9.60 -1.15
C VAL A 54 12.74 10.62 -2.02
N ALA A 55 12.21 11.83 -2.09
CA ALA A 55 12.83 12.99 -2.73
C ALA A 55 13.10 14.06 -1.66
N GLY A 56 14.36 14.25 -1.29
CA GLY A 56 14.71 15.06 -0.11
C GLY A 56 14.16 14.41 1.15
N ASP A 57 13.27 15.11 1.86
CA ASP A 57 12.60 14.61 3.07
C ASP A 57 11.15 14.14 2.81
N ALA A 58 10.69 14.20 1.57
CA ALA A 58 9.33 13.87 1.19
C ALA A 58 9.22 12.48 0.58
N ILE A 59 8.26 11.68 1.05
CA ILE A 59 7.85 10.46 0.37
C ILE A 59 6.93 10.85 -0.78
N VAL A 60 7.36 10.54 -2.00
CA VAL A 60 6.66 10.91 -3.24
C VAL A 60 6.03 9.71 -3.95
N GLY A 61 6.33 8.49 -3.50
CA GLY A 61 5.80 7.27 -4.09
C GLY A 61 5.85 6.10 -3.12
N HIS A 62 4.95 5.16 -3.30
CA HIS A 62 4.90 3.91 -2.54
C HIS A 62 4.56 2.75 -3.47
N VAL A 63 5.26 1.62 -3.32
CA VAL A 63 4.92 0.37 -3.99
C VAL A 63 4.88 -0.75 -2.97
N ALA A 64 3.79 -1.50 -3.00
CA ALA A 64 3.51 -2.62 -2.13
C ALA A 64 3.23 -3.88 -2.96
N ARG A 65 3.80 -5.01 -2.55
CA ARG A 65 3.51 -6.32 -3.12
C ARG A 65 3.32 -7.33 -2.00
N TYR A 66 2.27 -8.12 -2.15
CA TYR A 66 1.96 -9.26 -1.31
C TYR A 66 2.05 -10.55 -2.15
N PRO A 67 2.28 -11.72 -1.53
CA PRO A 67 2.38 -12.97 -2.25
C PRO A 67 0.98 -13.44 -2.63
N PHE A 68 0.77 -13.76 -3.91
CA PHE A 68 -0.40 -14.53 -4.31
C PHE A 68 0.03 -16.01 -4.34
N VAL A 69 -0.59 -16.86 -3.51
CA VAL A 69 -0.39 -18.30 -3.57
C VAL A 69 -1.69 -18.91 -4.10
N GLY A 70 -1.77 -19.06 -5.41
CA GLY A 70 -2.92 -19.67 -6.07
C GLY A 70 -2.97 -21.17 -5.82
N ARG A 71 -3.86 -21.62 -4.92
CA ARG A 71 -4.43 -22.97 -4.98
C ARG A 71 -5.94 -23.04 -4.89
N ASN A 72 -6.61 -21.98 -4.45
CA ASN A 72 -8.06 -21.87 -4.55
C ASN A 72 -8.45 -20.40 -4.39
N TRP A 73 -8.90 -19.77 -5.47
CA TRP A 73 -9.30 -18.36 -5.53
C TRP A 73 -10.66 -18.10 -4.81
N MET A 74 -11.13 -19.05 -4.01
CA MET A 74 -12.31 -18.89 -3.15
C MET A 74 -11.99 -18.83 -1.64
N VAL A 75 -10.72 -18.77 -1.25
CA VAL A 75 -10.38 -18.39 0.13
C VAL A 75 -10.32 -16.87 0.19
N ARG A 76 -10.88 -16.28 1.25
CA ARG A 76 -11.45 -14.92 1.29
C ARG A 76 -10.53 -13.81 1.90
N PRO A 77 -9.30 -13.51 1.45
CA PRO A 77 -8.62 -12.29 1.90
C PRO A 77 -9.25 -11.02 1.32
N TRP A 78 -9.60 -11.02 0.03
CA TRP A 78 -9.91 -9.77 -0.70
C TRP A 78 -11.31 -9.22 -0.42
N ALA A 79 -12.27 -10.08 -0.10
CA ALA A 79 -13.63 -9.66 0.24
C ALA A 79 -13.68 -8.86 1.55
N ASN A 80 -12.84 -9.22 2.51
CA ASN A 80 -12.76 -8.57 3.82
C ASN A 80 -11.93 -7.27 3.79
N LEU A 81 -11.07 -7.10 2.79
CA LEU A 81 -10.23 -5.90 2.62
C LEU A 81 -10.96 -4.74 1.93
N ARG A 82 -12.10 -5.01 1.27
CA ARG A 82 -12.96 -3.97 0.65
C ARG A 82 -14.01 -3.38 1.60
N THR A 83 -14.18 -3.97 2.78
CA THR A 83 -15.19 -3.59 3.78
C THR A 83 -14.60 -2.92 5.01
N ALA A 84 -13.28 -2.66 5.02
CA ALA A 84 -12.57 -1.94 6.08
C ALA A 84 -12.36 -0.47 5.71
#